data_AF-A0A1C5EE46-F1
#
_entry.id   AF-A0A1C5EE46-F1
#
_cell.length_a   1.000
_cell.length_b   1.000
_cell.length_c   1.000
_cell.angle_alpha   90.00
_cell.angle_beta   90.00
_cell.angle_gamma   90.00
#
_symmetry.space_group_name_H-M   'P 1'
#
loop_
_entity.id
_entity.type
_entity.pdbx_description
1 polymer ?
#
loop_
_entity_poly.entity_id
_entity_poly.type
_entity_poly.pdbx_seq_one_letter_code
_entity_poly.pdbx_strand_id
1 'polypeptide(L)'
;MGLFLKHGFENVTVAQIAEAVEVSRMTVYNYFPTKEDLALRPIEDHIGDAARTVRERPPGQSPVEALRHAFLTGLDARDAATGLSDAPHVLAVRRLLDETPTLADRALRLTARDRALLAAELTEPGRHDNPDVLARVKAAQLIGLREELVAENVRRLLAGESADTVYPDARAAAQAAFDLTAHGLLGSGR
;
A
#
# COMPACT_ATOMS: atom_id res chain seq x y z
N MET A 1 -0.12 -2.61 18.19
CA MET A 1 -1.54 -2.60 17.75
C MET A 1 -2.53 -2.88 18.86
N GLY A 2 -2.36 -3.93 19.67
CA GLY A 2 -3.31 -4.25 20.75
C GLY A 2 -3.63 -3.08 21.70
N LEU A 3 -2.63 -2.28 22.09
CA LEU A 3 -2.84 -1.08 22.90
C LEU A 3 -3.71 -0.02 22.19
N PHE A 4 -3.44 0.29 20.93
CA PHE A 4 -4.20 1.28 20.16
C PHE A 4 -5.66 0.87 19.99
N LEU A 5 -5.93 -0.40 19.68
CA LEU A 5 -7.30 -0.90 19.56
C LEU A 5 -8.06 -0.89 20.90
N LYS A 6 -7.38 -1.21 22.01
CA LYS A 6 -8.02 -1.32 23.32
C LYS A 6 -8.30 0.04 23.95
N HIS A 7 -7.40 1.00 23.76
CA HIS A 7 -7.44 2.29 24.46
C HIS A 7 -7.76 3.47 23.54
N GLY A 8 -7.83 3.26 22.23
CA GLY A 8 -7.93 4.31 21.21
C GLY A 8 -6.57 4.91 20.89
N PHE A 9 -6.33 5.27 19.62
CA PHE A 9 -5.06 5.83 19.16
C PHE A 9 -4.62 7.07 19.96
N GLU A 10 -5.58 7.94 20.31
CA GLU A 10 -5.29 9.20 20.98
C GLU A 10 -4.86 9.04 22.44
N ASN A 11 -5.24 7.95 23.09
CA ASN A 11 -4.97 7.74 24.52
C ASN A 11 -3.70 6.90 24.78
N VAL A 12 -2.98 6.48 23.73
CA VAL A 12 -1.77 5.67 23.86
C VAL A 12 -0.53 6.51 23.55
N THR A 13 0.43 6.47 24.47
CA THR A 13 1.73 7.14 24.34
C THR A 13 2.83 6.14 23.98
N VAL A 14 3.93 6.64 23.40
CA VAL A 14 5.15 5.84 23.13
C VAL A 14 5.69 5.22 24.42
N ALA A 15 5.55 5.90 25.56
CA ALA A 15 5.97 5.38 26.87
C ALA A 15 5.17 4.14 27.30
N GLN A 16 3.85 4.17 27.15
CA GLN A 16 2.98 3.02 27.45
C GLN A 16 3.24 1.84 26.50
N ILE A 17 3.61 2.12 25.25
CA ILE A 17 4.00 1.08 24.30
C ILE A 17 5.31 0.43 24.74
N ALA A 18 6.32 1.22 25.12
CA ALA A 18 7.61 0.72 25.59
C ALA A 18 7.45 -0.19 26.82
N GLU A 19 6.60 0.22 27.76
CA GLU A 19 6.25 -0.57 28.94
C GLU A 19 5.59 -1.90 28.56
N ALA A 20 4.64 -1.89 27.62
CA ALA A 20 3.90 -3.09 27.22
C ALA A 20 4.74 -4.11 26.43
N VAL A 21 5.87 -3.72 25.86
CA VAL A 21 6.79 -4.64 25.15
C VAL A 21 8.11 -4.83 25.91
N GLU A 22 8.19 -4.38 27.16
CA GLU A 22 9.33 -4.54 28.07
C GLU A 22 10.67 -4.03 27.49
N VAL A 23 10.63 -2.94 26.72
CA VAL A 23 11.84 -2.27 26.22
C VAL A 23 11.97 -0.86 26.78
N SER A 24 13.19 -0.32 26.77
CA SER A 24 13.40 1.04 27.26
C SER A 24 12.68 2.06 26.37
N ARG A 25 12.16 3.15 26.96
CA ARG A 25 11.58 4.27 26.21
C ARG A 25 12.56 4.80 25.17
N MET A 26 13.85 4.92 25.51
CA MET A 26 14.90 5.37 24.60
C MET A 26 15.02 4.45 23.38
N THR A 27 14.92 3.13 23.59
CA THR A 27 14.93 2.15 22.49
C THR A 27 13.75 2.40 21.55
N VAL A 28 12.52 2.55 22.06
CA VAL A 28 11.36 2.81 21.18
C VAL A 28 11.50 4.15 20.46
N TYR A 29 11.87 5.22 21.17
CA TYR A 29 12.03 6.56 20.57
C TYR A 29 13.11 6.61 19.49
N ASN A 30 14.20 5.84 19.63
CA ASN A 30 15.25 5.76 18.62
C ASN A 30 14.75 5.18 17.29
N TYR A 31 13.81 4.23 17.33
CA TYR A 31 13.23 3.64 16.13
C TYR A 31 11.97 4.36 15.66
N PHE A 32 11.16 4.89 16.60
CA PHE A 32 9.86 5.49 16.37
C PHE A 32 9.72 6.78 17.18
N PRO A 33 10.13 7.92 16.61
CA PRO A 33 10.02 9.22 17.27
C PRO A 33 8.58 9.56 17.66
N THR A 34 7.60 9.08 16.89
CA THR A 34 6.17 9.31 17.12
C THR A 34 5.37 8.00 17.18
N LYS A 35 4.17 8.02 17.79
CA LYS A 35 3.27 6.86 17.83
C LYS A 35 2.68 6.56 16.45
N GLU A 36 2.56 7.59 15.61
CA GLU A 36 2.14 7.53 14.21
C GLU A 36 3.14 6.73 13.38
N ASP A 37 4.45 6.96 13.57
CA ASP A 37 5.50 6.20 12.88
C ASP A 37 5.37 4.71 13.21
N LEU A 38 5.15 4.37 14.48
CA LEU A 38 4.94 2.98 14.92
C LEU A 38 3.68 2.37 14.29
N ALA A 39 2.59 3.14 14.20
CA ALA A 39 1.34 2.65 13.64
C ALA A 39 1.40 2.43 12.12
N LEU A 40 2.18 3.24 11.41
CA LEU A 40 2.27 3.22 9.94
C LEU A 40 3.44 2.40 9.41
N ARG A 41 4.34 1.90 10.26
CA ARG A 41 5.45 1.03 9.83
C ARG A 41 5.08 -0.06 8.82
N PRO A 42 4.01 -0.85 9.04
CA PRO A 42 3.64 -1.88 8.07
C PRO A 42 3.34 -1.32 6.67
N ILE A 43 2.88 -0.07 6.56
CA ILE A 43 2.62 0.61 5.29
C ILE A 43 3.92 1.18 4.74
N GLU A 44 4.74 1.82 5.59
CA GLU A 44 6.03 2.40 5.21
C GLU A 44 6.99 1.37 4.61
N ASP A 45 6.97 0.13 5.11
CA ASP A 45 7.84 -0.95 4.64
C ASP A 45 7.57 -1.33 3.17
N HIS A 46 6.38 -1.01 2.63
CA HIS A 46 5.99 -1.29 1.25
C HIS A 46 6.14 -0.08 0.31
N ILE A 47 6.66 1.05 0.82
CA ILE A 47 6.88 2.24 0.00
C ILE A 47 8.05 2.00 -0.96
N GLY A 48 7.83 2.31 -2.23
CA GLY A 48 8.78 2.09 -3.30
C GLY A 48 8.73 0.68 -3.91
N ASP A 49 7.86 -0.21 -3.43
CA ASP A 49 7.73 -1.58 -3.97
C ASP A 49 7.35 -1.57 -5.44
N ALA A 50 6.44 -0.67 -5.83
CA ALA A 50 6.05 -0.51 -7.22
C ALA A 50 7.23 -0.04 -8.09
N ALA A 51 7.99 0.93 -7.59
CA ALA A 51 9.21 1.41 -8.25
C ALA A 51 10.26 0.29 -8.38
N ARG A 52 10.52 -0.47 -7.32
CA ARG A 52 11.46 -1.60 -7.36
C ARG A 52 11.00 -2.69 -8.32
N THR A 53 9.72 -3.06 -8.28
CA THR A 53 9.12 -4.02 -9.22
C THR A 53 9.33 -3.61 -10.66
N VAL A 54 9.11 -2.32 -10.98
CA VAL A 54 9.36 -1.79 -12.31
C VAL A 54 10.85 -1.86 -12.63
N ARG A 55 11.74 -1.42 -11.73
CA ARG A 55 13.18 -1.42 -11.95
C ARG A 55 13.77 -2.82 -12.21
N GLU A 56 13.32 -3.80 -11.45
CA GLU A 56 13.87 -5.17 -11.43
C GLU A 56 13.20 -6.09 -12.46
N ARG A 57 12.24 -5.58 -13.24
CA ARG A 57 11.50 -6.37 -14.24
C ARG A 57 12.44 -6.97 -15.31
N PRO A 58 12.18 -8.20 -15.77
CA PRO A 58 12.83 -8.79 -16.92
C PRO A 58 12.88 -7.88 -18.16
N PRO A 59 13.98 -7.90 -18.94
CA PRO A 59 14.05 -7.18 -20.21
C PRO A 59 12.89 -7.54 -21.14
N GLY A 60 12.28 -6.53 -21.75
CA GLY A 60 11.13 -6.70 -22.64
C GLY A 60 9.78 -6.78 -21.94
N GLN A 61 9.73 -6.89 -20.61
CA GLN A 61 8.48 -6.77 -19.86
C GLN A 61 8.10 -5.30 -19.65
N SER A 62 6.83 -4.96 -19.91
CA SER A 62 6.32 -3.62 -19.64
C SER A 62 6.14 -3.37 -18.14
N PRO A 63 6.18 -2.10 -17.68
CA PRO A 63 5.90 -1.76 -16.28
C PRO A 63 4.54 -2.26 -15.78
N VAL A 64 3.50 -2.19 -16.63
CA VAL A 64 2.14 -2.63 -16.28
C VAL A 64 2.10 -4.14 -16.06
N GLU A 65 2.75 -4.92 -16.93
CA GLU A 65 2.83 -6.38 -16.78
C GLU A 65 3.58 -6.78 -15.52
N ALA A 66 4.68 -6.09 -15.19
CA ALA A 66 5.46 -6.35 -13.98
C ALA A 66 4.63 -6.10 -12.72
N LEU A 67 3.93 -4.96 -12.65
CA LEU A 67 3.06 -4.62 -11.53
C LEU A 67 1.83 -5.54 -11.45
N ARG A 68 1.24 -5.92 -12.58
CA ARG A 68 0.15 -6.91 -12.63
C ARG A 68 0.61 -8.24 -12.03
N HIS A 69 1.78 -8.72 -12.46
CA HIS A 69 2.34 -9.97 -11.94
C HIS A 69 2.60 -9.88 -10.43
N ALA A 70 3.26 -8.82 -9.96
CA ALA A 70 3.53 -8.63 -8.54
C ALA A 70 2.25 -8.58 -7.69
N PHE A 71 1.22 -7.86 -8.14
CA PHE A 71 -0.05 -7.77 -7.43
C PHE A 71 -0.78 -9.12 -7.37
N LEU A 72 -0.85 -9.85 -8.48
CA LEU A 72 -1.48 -11.19 -8.52
C LEU A 72 -0.74 -12.19 -7.63
N THR A 73 0.59 -12.17 -7.63
CA THR A 73 1.41 -12.98 -6.73
C THR A 73 1.17 -12.62 -5.26
N GLY A 74 1.03 -11.33 -4.95
CA GLY A 74 0.66 -10.87 -3.61
C GLY A 74 -0.72 -11.37 -3.17
N LEU A 75 -1.71 -11.36 -4.08
CA LEU A 75 -3.04 -11.93 -3.79
C LEU A 75 -2.93 -13.43 -3.50
N ASP A 76 -2.14 -14.18 -4.29
CA ASP A 76 -1.89 -15.61 -4.10
C ASP A 76 -1.26 -15.91 -2.73
N ALA A 77 -0.38 -15.02 -2.27
CA ALA A 77 0.29 -15.12 -0.97
C ALA A 77 -0.52 -14.54 0.21
N ARG A 78 -1.71 -13.97 -0.02
CA ARG A 78 -2.49 -13.23 1.00
C ARG A 78 -1.69 -12.10 1.65
N ASP A 79 -0.88 -11.43 0.84
CA ASP A 79 -0.02 -10.35 1.28
C ASP A 79 -0.85 -9.12 1.72
N ALA A 80 -0.54 -8.58 2.89
CA ALA A 80 -1.19 -7.39 3.45
C ALA A 80 -1.10 -6.15 2.53
N ALA A 81 -0.08 -6.08 1.67
CA ALA A 81 0.13 -5.02 0.69
C ALA A 81 -0.92 -5.01 -0.43
N THR A 82 -1.67 -6.11 -0.61
CA THR A 82 -2.78 -6.23 -1.56
C THR A 82 -4.15 -5.97 -0.93
N GLY A 83 -4.19 -5.74 0.38
CA GLY A 83 -5.43 -5.63 1.14
C GLY A 83 -6.15 -6.97 1.37
N LEU A 84 -5.66 -8.07 0.80
CA LEU A 84 -6.26 -9.41 0.90
C LEU A 84 -5.58 -10.23 2.01
N SER A 85 -5.61 -9.74 3.24
CA SER A 85 -5.10 -10.45 4.42
C SER A 85 -6.05 -10.25 5.59
N ASP A 86 -6.67 -11.34 6.04
CA ASP A 86 -7.58 -11.37 7.18
C ASP A 86 -6.87 -11.67 8.52
N ALA A 87 -5.54 -11.64 8.52
CA ALA A 87 -4.75 -11.75 9.74
C ALA A 87 -5.18 -10.66 10.74
N PRO A 88 -5.46 -11.01 12.03
CA PRO A 88 -6.05 -10.07 12.97
C PRO A 88 -5.26 -8.78 13.15
N HIS A 89 -3.93 -8.84 13.07
CA HIS A 89 -3.05 -7.67 13.19
C HIS A 89 -3.10 -6.76 11.95
N VAL A 90 -3.37 -7.29 10.76
CA VAL A 90 -3.53 -6.49 9.54
C VAL A 90 -4.86 -5.74 9.58
N LEU A 91 -5.95 -6.44 9.90
CA LEU A 91 -7.26 -5.82 10.07
C LEU A 91 -7.26 -4.76 11.18
N ALA A 92 -6.50 -4.99 12.25
CA ALA A 92 -6.29 -4.01 13.31
C ALA A 92 -5.69 -2.70 12.78
N VAL A 93 -4.65 -2.78 11.93
CA VAL A 93 -4.04 -1.61 11.31
C VAL A 93 -5.04 -0.90 10.40
N ARG A 94 -5.80 -1.64 9.58
CA ARG A 94 -6.81 -1.04 8.69
C ARG A 94 -7.93 -0.31 9.44
N ARG A 95 -8.49 -0.90 10.50
CA ARG A 95 -9.47 -0.21 11.36
C ARG A 95 -8.90 1.06 11.98
N LEU A 96 -7.65 0.99 12.44
CA LEU A 96 -6.99 2.14 13.07
C LEU A 96 -6.84 3.32 12.08
N LEU A 97 -6.52 3.04 10.82
CA LEU A 97 -6.47 4.06 9.75
C LEU A 97 -7.84 4.68 9.50
N ASP A 98 -8.89 3.84 9.38
CA ASP A 98 -10.26 4.28 9.09
C ASP A 98 -10.83 5.17 10.22
N GLU A 99 -10.50 4.83 11.47
CA GLU A 99 -11.01 5.51 12.66
C GLU A 99 -10.20 6.77 13.04
N THR A 100 -9.00 6.95 12.48
CA THR A 100 -8.05 7.98 12.92
C THR A 100 -7.64 8.93 11.78
N PRO A 101 -8.26 10.12 11.65
CA PRO A 101 -7.98 11.06 10.55
C PRO A 101 -6.51 11.46 10.39
N THR A 102 -5.77 11.60 11.49
CA THR A 102 -4.34 11.95 11.47
C THR A 102 -3.48 10.87 10.84
N LEU A 103 -3.81 9.60 11.05
CA LEU A 103 -3.16 8.47 10.40
C LEU A 103 -3.54 8.38 8.93
N ALA A 104 -4.81 8.60 8.58
CA ALA A 104 -5.26 8.63 7.19
C ALA A 104 -4.54 9.71 6.37
N ASP A 105 -4.40 10.93 6.91
CA ASP A 105 -3.66 12.03 6.26
C ASP A 105 -2.17 11.67 6.05
N ARG A 106 -1.55 11.00 7.03
CA ARG A 106 -0.16 10.55 6.90
C ARG A 106 -0.02 9.40 5.89
N ALA A 107 -0.96 8.47 5.84
CA ALA A 107 -1.00 7.42 4.83
C ALA A 107 -1.12 8.01 3.41
N LEU A 108 -1.95 9.05 3.20
CA LEU A 108 -2.05 9.74 1.92
C LEU A 108 -0.72 10.36 1.48
N ARG A 109 0.07 10.92 2.41
CA ARG A 109 1.42 11.40 2.12
C ARG A 109 2.38 10.27 1.71
N LEU A 110 2.26 9.10 2.32
CA LEU A 110 3.03 7.92 1.94
C LEU A 110 2.66 7.46 0.53
N THR A 111 1.37 7.40 0.18
CA THR A 111 0.90 7.09 -1.19
C THR A 111 1.44 8.12 -2.20
N ALA A 112 1.44 9.41 -1.86
CA ALA A 112 2.01 10.45 -2.72
C ALA A 112 3.52 10.26 -2.94
N ARG A 113 4.26 9.80 -1.92
CA ARG A 113 5.68 9.45 -2.02
C ARG A 113 5.90 8.22 -2.89
N ASP A 114 5.12 7.15 -2.72
CA ASP A 114 5.22 5.94 -3.53
C ASP A 114 4.99 6.25 -5.02
N ARG A 115 3.98 7.08 -5.31
CA ARG A 115 3.73 7.61 -6.65
C ARG A 115 4.91 8.38 -7.22
N ALA A 116 5.57 9.21 -6.43
CA ALA A 116 6.74 9.98 -6.88
C ALA A 116 7.92 9.06 -7.22
N LEU A 117 8.15 8.03 -6.40
CA LEU A 117 9.18 7.01 -6.66
C LEU A 117 8.89 6.25 -7.95
N LEU A 118 7.65 5.82 -8.17
CA LEU A 118 7.26 5.15 -9.42
C LEU A 118 7.40 6.09 -10.63
N ALA A 119 7.03 7.36 -10.50
CA ALA A 119 7.21 8.33 -11.58
C ALA A 119 8.68 8.49 -11.99
N ALA A 120 9.60 8.49 -11.02
CA ALA A 120 11.03 8.52 -11.31
C ALA A 120 11.47 7.30 -12.14
N GLU A 121 11.02 6.09 -11.80
CA GLU A 121 11.35 4.87 -12.56
C GLU A 121 10.70 4.78 -13.94
N LEU A 122 9.55 5.45 -14.14
CA LEU A 122 8.87 5.52 -15.44
C LEU A 122 9.40 6.62 -16.34
N THR A 123 10.41 7.37 -15.88
CA THR A 123 11.05 8.43 -16.64
C THR A 123 12.13 7.86 -17.56
N GLU A 124 12.31 8.48 -18.73
CA GLU A 124 13.36 8.09 -19.67
C GLU A 124 14.77 8.10 -19.02
N PRO A 125 15.67 7.19 -19.44
CA PRO A 125 17.03 7.14 -18.92
C PRO A 125 17.73 8.50 -18.95
N GLY A 126 18.34 8.88 -17.82
CA GLY A 126 19.05 10.16 -17.66
C GLY A 126 18.18 11.33 -17.18
N ARG A 127 16.89 11.11 -16.87
CA ARG A 127 15.98 12.17 -16.38
C ARG A 127 15.26 11.86 -15.06
N HIS A 128 15.67 10.83 -14.33
CA HIS A 128 15.01 10.36 -13.10
C HIS A 128 14.75 11.46 -12.04
N ASP A 129 15.64 12.45 -11.92
CA ASP A 129 15.50 13.56 -10.96
C ASP A 129 14.43 14.59 -11.35
N ASN A 130 13.97 14.55 -12.60
CA ASN A 130 12.91 15.43 -13.10
C ASN A 130 11.94 14.67 -14.01
N PRO A 131 11.07 13.84 -13.41
CA PRO A 131 10.05 13.10 -14.15
C PRO A 131 9.18 14.06 -14.97
N ASP A 132 8.89 13.72 -16.22
CA ASP A 132 7.96 14.53 -17.01
C ASP A 132 6.49 14.34 -16.56
N VAL A 133 5.59 15.15 -17.10
CA VAL A 133 4.15 15.08 -16.78
C VAL A 133 3.58 13.69 -17.11
N LEU A 134 4.01 13.06 -18.20
CA LEU A 134 3.49 11.77 -18.63
C LEU A 134 3.92 10.64 -17.69
N ALA A 135 5.18 10.64 -17.23
CA ALA A 135 5.66 9.70 -16.22
C ALA A 135 4.87 9.83 -14.91
N ARG A 136 4.59 11.06 -14.46
CA ARG A 136 3.76 11.32 -13.28
C ARG A 136 2.31 10.86 -13.47
N VAL A 137 1.72 11.06 -14.65
CA VAL A 137 0.35 10.61 -14.96
C VAL A 137 0.28 9.08 -14.97
N LYS A 138 1.24 8.40 -15.63
CA LYS A 138 1.32 6.93 -15.64
C LYS A 138 1.45 6.37 -14.22
N ALA A 139 2.32 6.95 -13.40
CA ALA A 139 2.47 6.55 -12.00
C ALA A 139 1.20 6.78 -11.18
N ALA A 140 0.52 7.92 -11.38
CA ALA A 140 -0.74 8.21 -10.72
C ALA A 140 -1.84 7.19 -11.07
N GLN A 141 -1.94 6.79 -12.33
CA GLN A 141 -2.90 5.78 -12.78
C GLN A 141 -2.62 4.41 -12.16
N LEU A 142 -1.35 3.98 -12.16
CA LEU A 142 -0.95 2.67 -11.63
C LEU A 142 -1.11 2.58 -10.10
N ILE A 143 -0.71 3.62 -9.36
CA ILE A 143 -0.92 3.68 -7.92
C ILE A 143 -2.41 3.79 -7.59
N GLY A 144 -3.15 4.66 -8.28
CA GLY A 144 -4.60 4.79 -8.04
C GLY A 144 -5.35 3.49 -8.25
N LEU A 145 -5.07 2.76 -9.34
CA LEU A 145 -5.63 1.43 -9.57
C LEU A 145 -5.33 0.47 -8.41
N ARG A 146 -4.07 0.42 -7.95
CA ARG A 146 -3.66 -0.45 -6.85
C ARG A 146 -4.41 -0.09 -5.56
N GLU A 147 -4.51 1.18 -5.23
CA GLU A 147 -5.21 1.65 -4.03
C GLU A 147 -6.69 1.28 -4.05
N GLU A 148 -7.37 1.41 -5.20
CA GLU A 148 -8.78 1.01 -5.32
C GLU A 148 -8.98 -0.52 -5.15
N LEU A 149 -8.11 -1.34 -5.73
CA LEU A 149 -8.15 -2.79 -5.53
C LEU A 149 -7.90 -3.18 -4.06
N VAL A 150 -6.93 -2.51 -3.42
CA VAL A 150 -6.64 -2.71 -1.99
C VAL A 150 -7.82 -2.27 -1.13
N ALA A 151 -8.41 -1.11 -1.40
CA ALA A 151 -9.53 -0.55 -0.66
C ALA A 151 -10.76 -1.48 -0.74
N GLU A 152 -11.06 -2.02 -1.92
CA GLU A 152 -12.17 -2.96 -2.10
C GLU A 152 -11.95 -4.26 -1.30
N ASN A 153 -10.73 -4.82 -1.35
CA ASN A 153 -10.39 -6.01 -0.56
C ASN A 153 -10.56 -5.73 0.93
N VAL A 154 -9.97 -4.63 1.43
CA VAL A 154 -10.03 -4.23 2.84
C VAL A 154 -11.48 -4.02 3.28
N ARG A 155 -12.31 -3.35 2.47
CA ARG A 155 -13.73 -3.10 2.75
C ARG A 155 -14.48 -4.41 3.00
N ARG A 156 -14.26 -5.43 2.16
CA ARG A 156 -14.89 -6.75 2.29
C ARG A 156 -14.41 -7.51 3.53
N LEU A 157 -13.10 -7.49 3.80
CA LEU A 157 -12.56 -8.14 5.00
C LEU A 157 -13.03 -7.48 6.30
N LEU A 158 -13.14 -6.14 6.32
CA LEU A 158 -13.68 -5.41 7.47
C LEU A 158 -15.18 -5.67 7.68
N ALA A 159 -15.91 -6.02 6.61
CA ALA A 159 -17.30 -6.49 6.68
C ALA A 159 -17.44 -7.94 7.19
N GLY A 160 -16.33 -8.64 7.44
CA GLY A 160 -16.32 -9.97 8.03
C GLY A 160 -16.17 -11.13 7.04
N GLU A 161 -15.93 -10.84 5.75
CA GLU A 161 -15.57 -11.87 4.79
C GLU A 161 -14.14 -12.38 5.03
N SER A 162 -13.88 -13.66 4.77
CA SER A 162 -12.53 -14.22 4.83
C SER A 162 -11.72 -13.91 3.57
N ALA A 163 -10.39 -13.90 3.67
CA ALA A 163 -9.53 -13.65 2.52
C ALA A 163 -9.70 -14.70 1.42
N ASP A 164 -9.99 -15.95 1.78
CA ASP A 164 -10.27 -17.01 0.81
C ASP A 164 -11.60 -16.83 0.10
N THR A 165 -12.60 -16.27 0.77
CA THR A 165 -13.89 -15.91 0.15
C THR A 165 -13.75 -14.76 -0.84
N VAL A 166 -12.96 -13.75 -0.50
CA VAL A 166 -12.76 -12.56 -1.34
C VAL A 166 -11.82 -12.82 -2.53
N TYR A 167 -10.88 -13.76 -2.39
CA TYR A 167 -9.79 -13.99 -3.34
C TYR A 167 -10.22 -14.18 -4.80
N PRO A 168 -11.21 -15.01 -5.17
CA PRO A 168 -11.57 -15.21 -6.58
C PRO A 168 -11.98 -13.91 -7.27
N ASP A 169 -12.79 -13.10 -6.57
CA ASP A 169 -13.24 -11.81 -7.08
C ASP A 169 -12.11 -10.79 -7.11
N ALA A 170 -11.27 -10.75 -6.08
CA ALA A 170 -10.09 -9.87 -6.03
C ALA A 170 -9.13 -10.14 -7.19
N ARG A 171 -8.90 -11.42 -7.52
CA ARG A 171 -8.06 -11.83 -8.64
C ARG A 171 -8.68 -11.42 -9.98
N ALA A 172 -9.98 -11.63 -10.16
CA ALA A 172 -10.69 -11.26 -11.38
C ALA A 172 -10.71 -9.72 -11.57
N ALA A 173 -10.99 -8.97 -10.50
CA ALA A 173 -10.96 -7.51 -10.51
C ALA A 173 -9.56 -6.97 -10.84
N ALA A 174 -8.51 -7.54 -10.24
CA ALA A 174 -7.13 -7.15 -10.55
C ALA A 174 -6.78 -7.39 -12.02
N GLN A 175 -7.12 -8.56 -12.57
CA GLN A 175 -6.90 -8.87 -13.99
C GLN A 175 -7.60 -7.85 -14.89
N ALA A 176 -8.90 -7.61 -14.67
CA ALA A 176 -9.68 -6.66 -15.44
C ALA A 176 -9.12 -5.23 -15.35
N ALA A 177 -8.75 -4.76 -14.15
CA ALA A 177 -8.24 -3.41 -13.95
C ALA A 177 -6.88 -3.19 -14.64
N PHE A 178 -5.95 -4.15 -14.52
CA PHE A 178 -4.65 -4.05 -15.21
C PHE A 178 -4.81 -4.14 -16.73
N ASP A 179 -5.74 -4.95 -17.23
CA ASP A 179 -6.02 -5.02 -18.66
C ASP A 179 -6.62 -3.70 -19.20
N LEU A 180 -7.50 -3.03 -18.44
CA LEU A 180 -7.99 -1.68 -18.78
C LEU A 180 -6.85 -0.66 -18.89
N THR A 181 -5.85 -0.74 -18.02
CA THR A 181 -4.70 0.17 -18.03
C THR A 181 -3.77 -0.11 -19.21
N ALA A 182 -3.62 -1.38 -19.60
CA ALA A 182 -2.81 -1.77 -20.76
C ALA A 182 -3.41 -1.30 -22.10
N HIS A 183 -4.74 -1.17 -22.19
CA HIS A 183 -5.45 -0.80 -23.42
C HIS A 183 -6.00 0.65 -23.42
N GLY A 184 -5.75 1.41 -22.34
CA GLY A 184 -6.27 2.75 -22.11
C GLY A 184 -7.65 2.74 -21.42
N LEU A 185 -7.82 3.62 -20.42
CA LEU A 185 -9.04 3.76 -19.59
C LEU A 185 -10.32 4.07 -20.38
N LEU A 186 -10.17 4.53 -21.61
CA LEU A 186 -11.22 4.60 -22.61
C LEU A 186 -10.53 4.07 -23.85
N GLY A 187 -10.83 2.82 -24.25
CA GLY A 187 -10.27 2.23 -25.46
C GLY A 187 -10.33 3.28 -26.56
N SER A 188 -9.23 3.46 -27.29
CA SER A 188 -9.10 4.46 -28.35
C SER A 188 -10.37 4.47 -29.20
N GLY A 189 -11.26 5.41 -28.88
CA GLY A 189 -12.38 5.77 -29.71
C GLY A 189 -11.76 6.22 -31.01
N ARG A 190 -12.15 5.53 -32.08
CA ARG A 190 -11.73 5.75 -33.45
C ARG A 190 -11.68 7.22 -33.84
#